data_AF-A0A951JCU0-F1
#
_entry.id   AF-A0A951JCU0-F1
#
_cell.length_a   1.000
_cell.length_b   1.000
_cell.length_c   1.000
_cell.angle_alpha   90.00
_cell.angle_beta   90.00
_cell.angle_gamma   90.00
#
_symmetry.space_group_name_H-M   'P 1'
#
loop_
_entity.id
_entity.type
_entity.pdbx_description
1 polymer ?
#
loop_
_entity_poly.entity_id
_entity_poly.type
_entity_poly.pdbx_seq_one_letter_code
_entity_poly.pdbx_strand_id
1 'polypeptide(L)'
;MNPQLTLLLEIQDLRAQARELRSESQAGRMEQEHFELDLDEAMAQLEEKATELEEELEARVRRRFRRVASSVDRAVVPVLKGVCYGCLTAIPTATAGEESPNETLQSCENCGRFLYILP
;
A
#
# COMPACT_ATOMS: atom_id res chain seq x y z
N MET A 1 -0.42 -1.55 16.54
CA MET A 1 -0.75 -1.16 15.15
C MET A 1 -1.95 -1.96 14.68
N ASN A 2 -2.91 -1.34 14.00
CA ASN A 2 -4.14 -1.96 13.53
C ASN A 2 -3.84 -3.12 12.54
N PRO A 3 -4.42 -4.32 12.71
CA PRO A 3 -4.16 -5.46 11.82
C PRO A 3 -4.52 -5.19 10.36
N GLN A 4 -5.62 -4.47 10.10
CA GLN A 4 -6.04 -4.12 8.73
C GLN A 4 -5.05 -3.15 8.09
N LEU A 5 -4.44 -2.25 8.85
CA LEU A 5 -3.40 -1.35 8.35
C LEU A 5 -2.15 -2.14 7.93
N THR A 6 -1.73 -3.13 8.72
CA THR A 6 -0.61 -4.01 8.39
C THR A 6 -0.86 -4.76 7.08
N LEU A 7 -2.02 -5.39 6.93
CA LEU A 7 -2.42 -6.07 5.69
C LEU A 7 -2.39 -5.13 4.48
N LEU A 8 -2.95 -3.92 4.62
CA LEU A 8 -2.96 -2.94 3.53
C LEU A 8 -1.54 -2.49 3.11
N LEU A 9 -0.62 -2.35 4.06
CA LEU A 9 0.78 -2.03 3.79
C LEU A 9 1.47 -3.19 3.05
N GLU A 10 1.26 -4.43 3.50
CA GLU A 10 1.85 -5.62 2.87
C GLU A 10 1.32 -5.84 1.45
N ILE A 11 0.02 -5.72 1.22
CA ILE A 11 -0.58 -5.78 -0.12
C ILE A 11 0.03 -4.71 -1.04
N GLN A 12 0.18 -3.48 -0.54
CA GLN A 12 0.78 -2.40 -1.32
C GLN A 12 2.24 -2.68 -1.66
N ASP A 13 2.99 -3.28 -0.76
CA ASP A 13 4.40 -3.64 -0.96
C ASP A 13 4.56 -4.76 -1.98
N LEU A 14 3.80 -5.85 -1.86
CA LEU A 14 3.79 -6.96 -2.84
C LEU A 14 3.46 -6.46 -4.24
N ARG A 15 2.43 -5.61 -4.38
CA ARG A 15 2.08 -4.99 -5.67
C ARG A 15 3.14 -4.00 -6.17
N ALA A 16 3.89 -3.36 -5.28
CA ALA A 16 5.03 -2.53 -5.69
C ALA A 16 6.17 -3.38 -6.23
N GLN A 17 6.53 -4.47 -5.55
CA GLN A 17 7.53 -5.43 -6.00
C GLN A 17 7.16 -6.04 -7.37
N ALA A 18 5.91 -6.48 -7.55
CA ALA A 18 5.44 -7.02 -8.83
C ALA A 18 5.53 -6.00 -9.98
N ARG A 19 5.34 -4.69 -9.70
CA ARG A 19 5.53 -3.63 -10.70
C ARG A 19 7.00 -3.34 -10.98
N GLU A 20 7.87 -3.49 -9.99
CA GLU A 20 9.31 -3.30 -10.16
C GLU A 20 9.91 -4.40 -11.03
N LEU A 21 9.46 -5.65 -10.86
CA LEU A 21 9.82 -6.76 -11.75
C LEU A 21 9.35 -6.55 -13.20
N ARG A 22 8.19 -5.90 -13.41
CA ARG A 22 7.75 -5.48 -14.77
C ARG A 22 8.62 -4.40 -15.38
N SER A 23 9.29 -3.59 -14.57
CA SER A 23 10.07 -2.49 -15.11
C SER A 23 11.22 -3.07 -15.91
N GLU A 24 11.40 -2.61 -17.16
CA GLU A 24 12.57 -2.95 -18.00
C GLU A 24 13.86 -2.30 -17.47
N SER A 25 14.03 -2.24 -16.15
CA SER A 25 15.24 -1.82 -15.51
C SER A 25 16.40 -2.71 -15.98
N GLN A 26 17.60 -2.15 -16.10
CA GLN A 26 18.80 -2.93 -16.40
C GLN A 26 18.97 -4.11 -15.43
N ALA A 27 18.54 -3.93 -14.18
CA ALA A 27 18.52 -4.98 -13.17
C ALA A 27 17.61 -6.16 -13.57
N GLY A 28 16.35 -5.91 -13.94
CA GLY A 28 15.42 -6.98 -14.34
C GLY A 28 15.87 -7.74 -15.59
N ARG A 29 16.48 -7.05 -16.57
CA ARG A 29 17.06 -7.70 -17.76
C ARG A 29 18.29 -8.55 -17.42
N MET A 30 19.19 -8.04 -16.58
CA MET A 30 20.34 -8.82 -16.10
C MET A 30 19.89 -10.03 -15.27
N GLU A 31 18.85 -9.90 -14.45
CA GLU A 31 18.36 -11.00 -13.62
C GLU A 31 17.75 -12.13 -14.46
N GLN A 32 16.96 -11.81 -15.49
CA GLN A 32 16.44 -12.79 -16.45
C GLN A 32 17.55 -13.54 -17.18
N GLU A 33 18.53 -12.80 -17.73
CA GLU A 33 19.60 -13.37 -18.54
C GLU A 33 20.59 -14.22 -17.72
N HIS A 34 20.83 -13.86 -16.46
CA HIS A 34 21.82 -14.53 -15.61
C HIS A 34 21.26 -15.65 -14.72
N PHE A 35 19.98 -15.59 -14.33
CA PHE A 35 19.40 -16.53 -13.36
C PHE A 35 18.29 -17.44 -13.93
N GLU A 36 17.99 -17.37 -15.23
CA GLU A 36 16.89 -18.12 -15.87
C GLU A 36 15.54 -17.92 -15.14
N LEU A 37 15.35 -16.75 -14.53
CA LEU A 37 14.14 -16.43 -13.76
C LEU A 37 12.98 -16.12 -14.71
N ASP A 38 11.89 -16.88 -14.56
CA ASP A 38 10.61 -16.53 -15.16
C ASP A 38 9.98 -15.37 -14.35
N LEU A 39 10.23 -14.14 -14.80
CA LEU A 39 9.68 -12.94 -14.15
C LEU A 39 8.15 -12.92 -14.20
N ASP A 40 7.54 -13.50 -15.23
CA ASP A 40 6.08 -13.54 -15.34
C ASP A 40 5.50 -14.45 -14.25
N GLU A 41 6.12 -15.61 -14.00
CA GLU A 41 5.77 -16.49 -12.89
C GLU A 41 5.95 -15.81 -11.53
N ALA A 42 7.11 -15.19 -11.29
CA ALA A 42 7.40 -14.49 -10.03
C ALA A 42 6.40 -13.36 -9.74
N MET A 43 6.06 -12.58 -10.77
CA MET A 43 5.04 -11.54 -10.67
C MET A 43 3.65 -12.10 -10.38
N ALA A 44 3.29 -13.23 -11.01
CA ALA A 44 2.01 -13.88 -10.78
C ALA A 44 1.89 -14.35 -9.32
N GLN A 45 2.94 -14.95 -8.76
CA GLN A 45 2.99 -15.38 -7.36
C GLN A 45 2.84 -14.19 -6.38
N LEU A 46 3.48 -13.05 -6.68
CA LEU A 46 3.34 -11.84 -5.86
C LEU A 46 1.91 -11.28 -5.90
N GLU A 47 1.25 -11.27 -7.06
CA GLU A 47 -0.13 -10.78 -7.17
C GLU A 47 -1.14 -11.77 -6.57
N GLU A 48 -0.89 -13.08 -6.67
CA GLU A 48 -1.68 -14.11 -5.99
C GLU A 48 -1.64 -13.90 -4.48
N LYS A 49 -0.45 -13.79 -3.88
CA LYS A 49 -0.30 -13.51 -2.45
C LYS A 49 -0.95 -12.18 -2.04
N ALA A 50 -0.82 -11.14 -2.86
CA ALA A 50 -1.49 -9.87 -2.61
C ALA A 50 -3.02 -10.01 -2.62
N THR A 51 -3.56 -10.88 -3.50
CA THR A 51 -4.99 -11.17 -3.59
C THR A 51 -5.48 -11.96 -2.37
N GLU A 52 -4.73 -12.97 -1.91
CA GLU A 52 -5.03 -13.73 -0.69
C GLU A 52 -5.12 -12.81 0.54
N LEU A 53 -4.13 -11.95 0.75
CA LEU A 53 -4.15 -10.97 1.85
C LEU A 53 -5.31 -9.99 1.72
N GLU A 54 -5.72 -9.66 0.49
CA GLU A 54 -6.88 -8.80 0.26
C GLU A 54 -8.20 -9.48 0.69
N GLU A 55 -8.27 -10.81 0.69
CA GLU A 55 -9.43 -11.56 1.19
C GLU A 55 -9.53 -11.56 2.72
N GLU A 56 -8.42 -11.40 3.43
CA GLU A 56 -8.36 -11.24 4.89
C GLU A 56 -8.81 -9.85 5.37
N LEU A 57 -8.86 -8.87 4.46
CA LEU A 57 -9.40 -7.55 4.77
C LEU A 57 -10.89 -7.62 5.08
N GLU A 58 -11.33 -6.86 6.09
CA GLU A 58 -12.74 -6.67 6.37
C GLU A 58 -13.46 -6.13 5.12
N ALA A 59 -14.68 -6.62 4.87
CA ALA A 59 -15.41 -6.31 3.64
C ALA A 59 -15.54 -4.79 3.36
N ARG A 60 -15.68 -3.96 4.40
CA ARG A 60 -15.73 -2.50 4.28
C ARG A 60 -14.37 -1.91 3.87
N VAL A 61 -13.28 -2.39 4.48
CA VAL A 61 -11.91 -1.96 4.20
C VAL A 61 -11.52 -2.36 2.78
N ARG A 62 -11.76 -3.61 2.41
CA ARG A 62 -11.52 -4.15 1.06
C ARG A 62 -12.22 -3.34 -0.03
N ARG A 63 -13.51 -3.05 0.14
CA ARG A 63 -14.28 -2.24 -0.83
C ARG A 63 -13.68 -0.84 -0.99
N ARG A 64 -13.28 -0.20 0.10
CA ARG A 64 -12.64 1.12 0.06
C ARG A 64 -11.27 1.05 -0.60
N PHE A 65 -10.45 0.05 -0.25
CA PHE A 65 -9.14 -0.17 -0.82
C PHE A 65 -9.19 -0.32 -2.33
N ARG A 66 -10.04 -1.21 -2.86
CA ARG A 66 -10.26 -1.38 -4.31
C ARG A 66 -10.62 -0.06 -4.99
N ARG A 67 -11.54 0.71 -4.40
CA ARG A 67 -11.98 2.01 -4.94
C ARG A 67 -10.85 3.03 -4.97
N VAL A 68 -9.98 3.05 -3.95
CA VAL A 68 -8.85 3.99 -3.90
C VAL A 68 -7.78 3.54 -4.90
N ALA A 69 -7.35 2.28 -4.81
CA ALA A 69 -6.29 1.69 -5.62
C ALA A 69 -6.59 1.70 -7.13
N SER A 70 -7.86 1.77 -7.55
CA SER A 70 -8.22 1.92 -8.97
C SER A 70 -7.83 3.28 -9.58
N SER A 71 -7.46 4.26 -8.75
CA SER A 71 -7.17 5.64 -9.19
C SER A 71 -5.77 6.12 -8.82
N VAL A 72 -5.02 5.35 -8.01
CA VAL A 72 -3.73 5.79 -7.44
C VAL A 72 -2.79 4.60 -7.25
N ASP A 73 -1.48 4.85 -7.39
CA ASP A 73 -0.48 3.78 -7.23
C ASP A 73 -0.29 3.31 -5.78
N ARG A 74 -0.49 4.24 -4.83
CA ARG A 74 -0.40 4.00 -3.38
C ARG A 74 -1.71 4.39 -2.70
N ALA A 75 -2.41 3.40 -2.19
CA ALA A 75 -3.67 3.57 -1.46
C ALA A 75 -3.45 3.84 0.03
N VAL A 76 -2.27 3.51 0.56
CA VAL A 76 -1.84 3.74 1.94
C VAL A 76 -0.64 4.69 1.94
N VAL A 77 -0.75 5.82 2.65
CA VAL A 77 0.25 6.89 2.61
C VAL A 77 0.60 7.39 4.01
N PRO A 78 1.85 7.87 4.20
CA PRO A 78 2.25 8.40 5.48
C PRO A 78 1.57 9.74 5.74
N VAL A 79 1.42 10.03 7.01
CA VAL A 79 1.24 11.37 7.53
C VAL A 79 2.53 11.79 8.21
N LEU A 80 3.11 12.89 7.75
CA LEU A 80 4.27 13.51 8.40
C LEU A 80 3.89 14.92 8.83
N LYS A 81 4.09 15.23 10.10
CA LYS A 81 3.80 16.56 10.69
C LYS A 81 2.36 17.04 10.37
N GLY A 82 1.40 16.13 10.46
CA GLY A 82 -0.01 16.43 10.20
C GLY A 82 -0.37 16.65 8.72
N VAL A 83 0.48 16.25 7.77
CA VAL A 83 0.22 16.38 6.33
C VAL A 83 0.05 15.01 5.69
N CYS A 84 -1.01 14.81 4.91
CA CYS A 84 -1.20 13.60 4.11
C CYS A 84 -0.28 13.62 2.88
N TYR A 85 0.65 12.67 2.76
CA TYR A 85 1.61 12.64 1.64
C TYR A 85 1.03 12.08 0.33
N GLY A 86 -0.27 11.74 0.32
CA GLY A 86 -0.97 11.40 -0.92
C GLY A 86 -1.56 12.60 -1.67
N CYS A 87 -1.92 13.67 -0.96
CA CYS A 87 -2.56 14.87 -1.55
C CYS A 87 -2.04 16.20 -1.00
N LEU A 88 -1.02 16.15 -0.14
CA LEU A 88 -0.33 17.30 0.45
C LEU A 88 -1.24 18.24 1.25
N THR A 89 -2.39 17.74 1.71
CA THR A 89 -3.34 18.49 2.54
C THR A 89 -3.09 18.19 4.02
N ALA A 90 -3.23 19.22 4.86
CA ALA A 90 -3.22 19.06 6.31
C ALA A 90 -4.38 18.16 6.75
N ILE A 91 -4.12 17.25 7.68
CA ILE A 91 -5.16 16.46 8.34
C ILE A 91 -5.49 17.09 9.70
N PRO A 92 -6.72 16.96 10.21
CA PRO A 92 -7.11 17.52 11.49
C PRO A 92 -6.20 17.07 12.65
N THR A 93 -5.90 18.00 13.57
CA THR A 93 -5.01 17.77 14.72
C THR A 93 -5.49 16.70 15.70
N ALA A 94 -6.81 16.45 15.77
CA ALA A 94 -7.39 15.39 16.59
C ALA A 94 -6.85 13.98 16.22
N THR A 95 -6.47 13.79 14.96
CA THR A 95 -5.83 12.56 14.47
C THR A 95 -4.33 12.50 14.76
N ALA A 96 -3.66 13.65 14.92
CA ALA A 96 -2.20 13.73 15.01
C ALA A 96 -1.65 13.70 16.46
N GLY A 97 -2.51 13.92 17.46
CA GLY A 97 -2.13 14.00 18.88
C GLY A 97 -2.44 12.75 19.71
N GLU A 98 -2.87 11.65 19.09
CA GLU A 98 -3.14 10.39 19.79
C GLU A 98 -1.83 9.71 20.21
N GLU A 99 -1.81 9.07 21.39
CA GLU A 99 -0.66 8.30 21.88
C GLU A 99 -0.37 7.06 20.99
N SER A 100 -1.41 6.57 20.30
CA SER A 100 -1.38 5.36 19.48
C SER A 100 -2.09 5.55 18.12
N PRO A 101 -1.61 6.49 17.27
CA PRO A 101 -2.37 7.00 16.12
C PRO A 101 -2.62 5.97 15.01
N ASN A 102 -1.95 4.81 15.07
CA ASN A 102 -2.12 3.69 14.13
C ASN A 102 -2.91 2.51 14.72
N GLU A 103 -3.54 2.65 15.89
CA GLU A 103 -4.46 1.61 16.43
C GLU A 103 -5.81 1.61 15.71
N THR A 104 -6.24 2.77 15.23
CA THR A 104 -7.45 2.92 14.43
C THR A 104 -7.08 3.13 12.96
N LEU A 105 -7.73 2.40 12.06
CA LEU A 105 -7.54 2.60 10.63
C LEU A 105 -8.19 3.91 10.18
N GLN A 106 -7.37 4.89 9.83
CA GLN A 106 -7.82 6.22 9.42
C GLN A 106 -7.74 6.40 7.89
N SER A 107 -8.44 7.41 7.38
CA SER A 107 -8.38 7.79 5.97
C SER A 107 -8.40 9.30 5.80
N CYS A 108 -7.71 9.78 4.77
CA CYS A 108 -7.74 11.19 4.40
C CYS A 108 -9.16 11.59 3.97
N GLU A 109 -9.69 12.64 4.57
CA GLU A 109 -11.01 13.19 4.21
C GLU A 109 -11.00 13.85 2.82
N ASN A 110 -9.84 14.37 2.38
CA ASN A 110 -9.68 15.02 1.09
C ASN A 110 -9.55 14.01 -0.07
N CYS A 111 -8.56 13.11 -0.02
CA CYS A 111 -8.26 12.19 -1.13
C CYS A 111 -8.73 10.74 -0.92
N GLY A 112 -9.22 10.41 0.27
CA GLY A 112 -9.75 9.09 0.57
C GLY A 112 -8.74 7.98 0.84
N ARG A 113 -7.43 8.19 0.62
CA ARG A 113 -6.38 7.21 0.92
C ARG A 113 -6.32 6.85 2.40
N PHE A 114 -5.90 5.62 2.71
CA PHE A 114 -5.61 5.20 4.08
C PHE A 114 -4.36 5.88 4.60
N LEU A 115 -4.33 6.14 5.91
CA LEU A 115 -3.26 6.86 6.56
C LEU A 115 -2.51 5.93 7.53
N TYR A 116 -1.19 6.07 7.57
CA TYR A 116 -0.37 5.64 8.70
C TYR A 116 0.44 6.84 9.18
N ILE A 117 0.46 7.06 10.48
CA ILE A 117 1.08 8.22 11.10
C ILE A 117 2.46 7.81 11.61
N LEU A 118 3.48 8.51 11.16
CA LEU A 118 4.83 8.35 11.68
C LEU A 118 5.03 9.37 12.81
N PRO A 119 5.50 8.93 14.00
CA PRO A 119 5.77 9.82 15.12
C PRO A 119 6.90 10.82 14.82
#